data_AF-A0A183F1B5-F1
#
_entry.id   AF-A0A183F1B5-F1
#
_cell.length_a   1.000
_cell.length_b   1.000
_cell.length_c   1.000
_cell.angle_alpha   90.00
_cell.angle_beta   90.00
_cell.angle_gamma   90.00
#
_symmetry.space_group_name_H-M   'P 1'
#
loop_
_entity.id
_entity.type
_entity.pdbx_description
1 polymer ?
#
loop_
_entity_poly.entity_id
_entity_poly.type
_entity_poly.pdbx_seq_one_letter_code
_entity_poly.pdbx_strand_id
1 'polypeptide(L)'
;MYAVDREGYWYVQDATGNFVLQPSYHQYGHTPHTSLFPLDSQGRFTLPMNARGEKAFPVDANNLPIFPYDTTTHMPTFPVDENGHPVFP
;
A
#
# COMPACT_ATOMS: atom_id res chain seq x y z
N MET A 1 2.00 8.39 4.99
CA MET A 1 0.75 7.74 4.63
C MET A 1 0.71 7.64 3.11
N TYR A 2 0.15 6.58 2.54
CA TYR A 2 -0.06 6.49 1.10
C TYR A 2 -1.53 6.77 0.82
N ALA A 3 -1.82 7.55 -0.22
CA ALA A 3 -3.18 7.85 -0.63
C ALA A 3 -3.36 7.64 -2.14
N VAL A 4 -4.56 7.24 -2.55
CA VAL A 4 -4.95 7.13 -3.97
C VAL A 4 -6.17 8.00 -4.21
N ASP A 5 -6.16 8.83 -5.26
CA ASP A 5 -7.35 9.59 -5.63
C ASP A 5 -8.33 8.80 -6.52
N ARG A 6 -9.44 9.43 -6.90
CA ARG A 6 -10.48 8.79 -7.74
C ARG A 6 -10.01 8.46 -9.16
N GLU A 7 -8.96 9.12 -9.62
CA GLU A 7 -8.37 8.94 -10.94
C GLU A 7 -7.21 7.91 -10.89
N GLY A 8 -6.94 7.33 -9.72
CA GLY A 8 -5.91 6.32 -9.52
C GLY A 8 -4.49 6.90 -9.42
N TYR A 9 -4.34 8.20 -9.16
CA TYR A 9 -3.04 8.81 -8.87
C TYR A 9 -2.63 8.55 -7.43
N TRP A 10 -1.34 8.28 -7.27
CA TRP A 10 -0.73 7.92 -6.01
C TRP A 10 -0.08 9.10 -5.35
N TYR A 11 -0.26 9.18 -4.03
CA TYR A 11 0.37 10.19 -3.21
C TYR A 11 1.10 9.54 -2.05
N VAL A 12 2.30 10.04 -1.77
CA VAL A 12 3.03 9.73 -0.54
C VAL A 12 2.97 10.96 0.34
N GLN A 13 2.58 10.79 1.58
CA GLN A 13 2.68 11.87 2.56
C GLN A 13 4.14 12.02 2.97
N ASP A 14 4.73 13.19 2.74
CA ASP A 14 6.09 13.53 3.13
C ASP A 14 6.23 13.74 4.67
N ALA A 15 7.44 14.04 5.14
CA ALA A 15 7.73 14.23 6.55
C ALA A 15 6.96 15.43 7.18
N THR A 16 6.58 16.42 6.36
CA THR A 16 5.82 17.60 6.78
C THR A 16 4.32 17.35 6.82
N GLY A 17 3.88 16.21 6.30
CA GLY A 17 2.48 15.81 6.27
C GLY A 17 1.78 16.12 4.95
N ASN A 18 2.49 16.62 3.94
CA ASN A 18 1.92 16.95 2.63
C ASN A 18 1.88 15.72 1.73
N PHE A 19 0.78 15.52 0.99
CA PHE A 19 0.65 14.46 0.00
C PHE A 19 1.31 14.88 -1.31
N VAL A 20 2.44 14.26 -1.65
CA VAL A 20 3.16 14.47 -2.92
C VAL A 20 2.83 13.38 -3.92
N LEU A 21 2.51 13.77 -5.16
CA LEU A 21 2.24 12.84 -6.25
C LEU A 21 3.46 11.95 -6.47
N GLN A 22 3.24 10.64 -6.55
CA GLN A 22 4.26 9.65 -6.84
C GLN A 22 4.06 9.10 -8.27
N PRO A 23 4.70 9.70 -9.28
CA PRO A 23 4.46 9.39 -10.69
C PRO A 23 4.93 7.98 -11.10
N SER A 24 5.72 7.29 -10.28
CA SER A 24 6.18 5.93 -10.57
C SER A 24 5.14 4.83 -10.34
N TYR A 25 3.97 5.13 -9.75
CA TYR A 25 2.95 4.13 -9.39
C TYR A 25 1.67 4.25 -10.22
N HIS A 26 1.66 5.00 -11.32
CA HIS A 26 0.46 5.14 -12.16
C HIS A 26 -0.18 3.77 -12.43
N GLN A 27 -1.50 3.69 -12.20
CA GLN A 27 -2.41 2.60 -12.58
C GLN A 27 -2.56 1.49 -11.51
N TYR A 28 -3.49 1.69 -10.57
CA TYR A 28 -4.12 0.56 -9.90
C TYR A 28 -4.88 -0.25 -10.97
N GLY A 29 -4.38 -1.44 -11.31
CA GLY A 29 -5.12 -2.44 -12.08
C GLY A 29 -4.57 -2.85 -13.46
N HIS A 30 -3.54 -2.20 -14.03
CA HIS A 30 -3.15 -2.50 -15.43
C HIS A 30 -1.65 -2.62 -15.78
N THR A 31 -0.70 -2.52 -14.84
CA THR A 31 0.73 -2.78 -15.14
C THR A 31 1.46 -3.55 -14.04
N PRO A 32 2.38 -4.49 -14.36
CA PRO A 32 2.93 -5.47 -13.41
C PRO A 32 4.18 -5.00 -12.65
N HIS A 33 4.27 -3.72 -12.27
CA HIS A 33 5.48 -3.22 -11.61
C HIS A 33 5.12 -2.31 -10.43
N THR A 34 5.31 -2.87 -9.23
CA THR A 34 5.29 -2.27 -7.89
C THR A 34 3.97 -2.38 -7.12
N SER A 35 3.85 -3.48 -6.36
CA SER A 35 2.82 -3.66 -5.32
C SER A 35 3.01 -2.62 -4.21
N LEU A 36 1.93 -1.95 -3.80
CA LEU A 36 1.85 -1.09 -2.61
C LEU A 36 2.44 -1.75 -1.36
N PHE A 37 2.15 -3.03 -1.24
CA PHE A 37 2.49 -3.83 -0.08
C PHE A 37 3.81 -4.55 -0.40
N PRO A 38 4.90 -4.24 0.32
CA PRO A 38 6.13 -4.99 0.19
C PRO A 38 5.93 -6.44 0.63
N LEU A 39 6.73 -7.34 0.04
CA LEU A 39 6.76 -8.74 0.44
C LEU A 39 7.89 -8.99 1.45
N ASP A 40 7.62 -9.79 2.48
CA ASP A 40 8.68 -10.31 3.35
C ASP A 40 9.50 -11.43 2.65
N SER A 41 10.48 -11.99 3.37
CA SER A 41 11.32 -13.08 2.86
C SER A 41 10.56 -14.38 2.56
N GLN A 42 9.32 -14.52 3.04
CA GLN A 42 8.43 -15.65 2.79
C GLN A 42 7.41 -15.35 1.68
N GLY A 43 7.49 -14.18 1.04
CA GLY A 43 6.55 -13.78 -0.01
C GLY A 43 5.19 -13.34 0.53
N ARG A 44 5.07 -12.97 1.81
CA ARG A 44 3.83 -12.48 2.40
C ARG A 44 3.79 -10.96 2.33
N PHE A 45 2.63 -10.40 2.03
CA PHE A 45 2.43 -8.95 2.04
C PHE A 45 2.62 -8.36 3.43
N THR A 46 3.30 -7.23 3.53
CA THR A 46 3.55 -6.49 4.78
C THR A 46 3.15 -5.03 4.61
N LEU A 47 2.94 -4.33 5.73
CA LEU A 47 2.60 -2.91 5.68
C LEU A 47 3.75 -2.06 5.11
N PRO A 48 3.48 -1.13 4.17
CA PRO A 48 4.48 -0.19 3.71
C PRO A 48 4.83 0.82 4.80
N MET A 49 5.99 1.46 4.67
CA MET A 49 6.44 2.50 5.59
C MET A 49 6.02 3.89 5.11
N ASN A 50 5.45 4.72 5.99
CA ASN A 50 5.25 6.13 5.70
C ASN A 50 6.58 6.91 5.67
N ALA A 51 6.55 8.20 5.32
CA ALA A 51 7.76 9.04 5.31
C ALA A 51 8.44 9.23 6.68
N ARG A 52 7.78 8.84 7.78
CA ARG A 52 8.36 8.81 9.13
C ARG A 52 9.02 7.47 9.47
N GLY A 53 8.99 6.49 8.56
CA GLY A 53 9.50 5.14 8.78
C GLY A 53 8.54 4.23 9.54
N GLU A 54 7.28 4.61 9.70
CA GLU A 54 6.29 3.84 10.44
C GLU A 54 5.44 2.99 9.50
N LYS A 55 5.15 1.74 9.89
CA LYS A 55 4.23 0.87 9.15
C LYS A 55 2.81 1.46 9.19
N ALA A 56 2.18 1.64 8.04
CA ALA A 56 0.85 2.24 7.95
C ALA A 56 0.03 1.69 6.78
N PHE A 57 -1.28 1.59 6.95
CA PHE A 57 -2.19 1.29 5.85
C PHE A 57 -2.21 2.47 4.85
N PRO A 58 -2.04 2.18 3.55
CA PRO A 58 -2.51 3.08 2.50
C PRO A 58 -4.02 3.28 2.62
N VAL A 59 -4.50 4.47 2.26
CA VAL A 59 -5.93 4.78 2.23
C VAL A 59 -6.37 5.23 0.85
N ASP A 60 -7.64 5.03 0.51
CA ASP A 60 -8.25 5.56 -0.71
C ASP A 60 -8.69 7.03 -0.55
N ALA A 61 -9.32 7.57 -1.59
CA ALA A 61 -9.84 8.94 -1.61
C ALA A 61 -10.95 9.20 -0.58
N ASN A 62 -11.56 8.15 -0.02
CA ASN A 62 -12.57 8.22 1.04
C ASN A 62 -11.96 7.96 2.42
N ASN A 63 -10.62 7.93 2.53
CA ASN A 63 -9.87 7.63 3.74
C ASN A 63 -10.13 6.20 4.29
N LEU A 64 -10.49 5.26 3.41
CA LEU A 64 -10.67 3.85 3.73
C LEU A 64 -9.37 3.07 3.50
N PRO A 65 -8.98 2.15 4.41
CA PRO A 65 -7.80 1.32 4.24
C PRO A 65 -7.85 0.48 2.96
N ILE A 66 -6.75 0.49 2.22
CA ILE A 66 -6.53 -0.40 1.08
C ILE A 66 -5.90 -1.69 1.60
N PHE A 67 -6.26 -2.83 1.02
CA PHE A 67 -5.69 -4.14 1.33
C PHE A 67 -4.89 -4.68 0.13
N PRO A 68 -3.86 -5.52 0.37
CA PRO A 68 -3.15 -6.19 -0.71
C PRO A 68 -4.08 -7.10 -1.51
N TYR A 69 -3.80 -7.19 -2.80
CA TYR A 69 -4.49 -8.09 -3.72
C TYR A 69 -3.47 -9.07 -4.31
N ASP A 70 -3.68 -10.35 -4.08
CA ASP A 70 -2.81 -11.38 -4.65
C ASP A 70 -3.24 -11.66 -6.10
N THR A 71 -2.39 -11.28 -7.04
CA THR A 71 -2.63 -11.46 -8.48
C THR A 71 -2.57 -12.91 -8.92
N THR A 72 -1.99 -13.80 -8.11
CA THR A 72 -1.89 -15.24 -8.40
C THR A 72 -3.19 -15.95 -8.05
N THR A 73 -3.74 -15.65 -6.87
CA THR A 73 -4.99 -16.26 -6.39
C THR A 73 -6.23 -15.45 -6.78
N HIS A 74 -6.05 -14.23 -7.29
CA HIS A 74 -7.11 -13.27 -7.61
C HIS A 74 -8.02 -12.97 -6.39
N MET A 75 -7.43 -12.93 -5.20
CA MET A 75 -8.16 -12.67 -3.95
C MET A 75 -7.51 -11.53 -3.16
N PRO A 76 -8.30 -10.73 -2.43
CA PRO A 76 -7.78 -9.84 -1.41
C PRO A 76 -7.13 -10.67 -0.29
N THR A 77 -6.06 -10.14 0.30
CA THR A 77 -5.35 -10.76 1.41
C THR A 77 -5.01 -9.73 2.48
N PHE A 78 -4.52 -10.19 3.63
CA PHE A 78 -4.12 -9.32 4.74
C PHE A 78 -2.61 -9.10 4.75
N PRO A 79 -2.13 -7.88 5.04
CA PRO A 79 -0.74 -7.69 5.38
C PRO A 79 -0.45 -8.39 6.71
N VAL A 80 0.79 -8.87 6.89
CA VAL A 80 1.24 -9.54 8.11
C VAL A 80 2.33 -8.77 8.84
N ASP A 81 2.46 -9.04 10.14
CA ASP A 81 3.59 -8.60 10.98
C ASP A 81 4.83 -9.48 10.76
N GLU A 82 5.89 -9.22 11.53
CA GLU A 82 7.15 -9.99 11.47
C GLU A 82 6.97 -11.47 11.84
N ASN A 83 5.97 -11.80 12.65
CA ASN A 83 5.65 -13.17 13.05
C ASN A 83 4.72 -13.86 12.05
N GLY A 84 4.16 -13.13 11.10
CA GLY A 84 3.19 -13.64 10.15
C GLY A 84 1.73 -13.51 10.55
N HIS A 85 1.43 -12.77 11.61
CA HIS A 85 0.05 -12.54 12.02
C HIS A 85 -0.59 -11.44 11.18
N PRO A 86 -1.86 -11.60 10.77
CA PRO A 86 -2.59 -10.55 10.07
C PRO A 86 -2.64 -9.25 10.88
N VAL A 87 -2.42 -8.13 10.20
CA VAL A 87 -2.54 -6.78 10.77
C VAL A 87 -3.83 -6.13 10.28
N PHE A 88 -4.49 -5.41 11.17
CA PHE A 88 -5.74 -4.68 10.89
C PHE A 88 -5.58 -3.19 11.22
N PRO A 89 -6.35 -2.29 10.58
CA PRO A 89 -6.34 -0.85 10.85
C PRO A 89 -6.76 -0.46 12.26
#